data_AF-A0A3N5L5Q4-F1
#
_entry.id   AF-A0A3N5L5Q4-F1
#
_cell.length_a   1.000
_cell.length_b   1.000
_cell.length_c   1.000
_cell.angle_alpha   90.00
_cell.angle_beta   90.00
_cell.angle_gamma   90.00
#
_symmetry.space_group_name_H-M   'P 1'
#
loop_
_entity.id
_entity.type
_entity.pdbx_description
1 polymer ?
#
loop_
_entity_poly.entity_id
_entity_poly.type
_entity_poly.pdbx_seq_one_letter_code
_entity_poly.pdbx_strand_id
1 'polypeptide(L)'
;MDKDRRQGRTGLLIAVGLQVGQPVRPRDILRRAKVKLQRALNDYAITDNTQMCRNYRHEVESLLFKWLNRRGQRRSYAWPALKDALRWVRWPRVVIKHDLNPCRS
;
A
#
# COMPACT_ATOMS: atom_id res chain seq x y z
N MET A 1 24.75 29.87 23.64
CA MET A 1 24.89 28.98 22.47
C MET A 1 24.97 27.56 23.00
N ASP A 2 23.83 26.90 23.13
CA ASP A 2 23.67 25.64 23.87
C ASP A 2 23.91 24.42 22.98
N LYS A 3 24.92 23.65 23.31
CA LYS A 3 25.39 22.48 22.56
C LYS A 3 25.35 21.23 23.44
N ASP A 4 24.29 21.04 24.23
CA ASP A 4 24.19 19.83 25.06
C ASP A 4 22.73 19.49 25.44
N ARG A 5 22.03 18.74 24.59
CA ARG A 5 20.71 18.14 24.94
C ARG A 5 20.22 17.03 24.02
N ARG A 6 21.14 16.26 23.41
CA ARG A 6 20.78 15.13 22.53
C ARG A 6 21.48 13.81 22.87
N GLN A 7 22.03 13.68 24.08
CA GLN A 7 22.60 12.43 24.58
C GLN A 7 21.79 11.95 25.79
N GLY A 8 20.65 11.28 25.55
CA GLY A 8 19.83 10.81 26.69
C GLY A 8 18.63 9.94 26.35
N ARG A 9 18.21 9.86 25.09
CA ARG A 9 17.05 9.03 24.67
C ARG A 9 17.41 7.88 23.73
N THR A 10 18.66 7.82 23.28
CA THR A 10 19.12 6.83 22.29
C THR A 10 19.25 5.42 22.87
N GLY A 11 19.47 5.28 24.19
CA GLY A 11 19.67 3.98 24.85
C GLY A 11 18.39 3.14 25.02
N LEU A 12 17.22 3.77 25.23
CA LEU A 12 15.98 3.05 25.54
C LEU A 12 15.22 2.57 24.28
N LEU A 13 15.45 3.22 23.13
CA LEU A 13 14.76 2.92 21.87
C LEU A 13 15.32 1.68 21.16
N ILE A 14 16.56 1.27 21.45
CA ILE A 14 17.16 0.06 20.86
C ILE A 14 16.56 -1.21 21.50
N ALA A 15 16.15 -1.16 22.78
CA ALA A 15 15.63 -2.30 23.52
C ALA A 15 14.20 -2.75 23.11
N VAL A 16 13.44 -1.93 22.38
CA VAL A 16 12.02 -2.20 22.04
C VAL A 16 11.82 -2.51 20.54
N GLY A 17 12.89 -2.56 19.73
CA GLY A 17 12.80 -3.03 18.34
C GLY A 17 11.90 -2.20 17.41
N LEU A 18 11.41 -1.03 17.84
CA LEU A 18 10.58 -0.13 17.04
C LEU A 18 11.45 1.04 16.55
N GLN A 19 12.05 0.88 15.36
CA GLN A 19 12.69 1.98 14.65
C GLN A 19 11.62 2.99 14.18
N VAL A 20 11.27 3.92 15.07
CA VAL A 20 10.50 5.12 14.71
C VAL A 20 11.35 5.93 13.72
N GLY A 21 10.98 5.91 12.45
CA GLY A 21 11.51 6.85 11.46
C GLY A 21 12.21 6.27 10.22
N GLN A 22 12.04 4.99 9.87
CA GLN A 22 12.57 4.50 8.59
C GLN A 22 11.88 5.24 7.41
N PRO A 23 12.63 5.86 6.47
CA PRO A 23 12.05 6.49 5.30
C PRO A 23 11.37 5.41 4.44
N VAL A 24 10.04 5.33 4.56
CA VAL A 24 9.25 4.34 3.82
C VAL A 24 9.32 4.71 2.34
N ARG A 25 10.04 3.89 1.56
CA ARG A 25 10.23 4.15 0.13
C ARG A 25 8.90 3.89 -0.61
N PRO A 26 8.59 4.63 -1.69
CA PRO A 26 7.34 4.47 -2.44
C PRO A 26 7.02 3.02 -2.82
N ARG A 27 8.04 2.25 -3.22
CA ARG A 27 7.91 0.81 -3.53
C ARG A 27 7.33 -0.03 -2.37
N ASP A 28 7.70 0.28 -1.13
CA ASP A 28 7.35 -0.52 0.03
C ASP A 28 5.90 -0.23 0.43
N ILE A 29 5.45 1.02 0.22
CA ILE A 29 4.05 1.41 0.31
C ILE A 29 3.22 0.68 -0.74
N LEU A 30 3.67 0.67 -2.01
CA LEU A 30 2.98 -0.04 -3.08
C LEU A 30 2.87 -1.54 -2.80
N ARG A 31 3.92 -2.17 -2.28
CA ARG A 31 3.89 -3.59 -1.86
C ARG A 31 2.88 -3.85 -0.74
N ARG A 32 2.86 -3.00 0.29
CA ARG A 32 1.88 -3.12 1.40
C ARG A 32 0.45 -2.91 0.91
N ALA A 33 0.22 -1.91 0.07
CA ALA A 33 -1.08 -1.62 -0.52
C ALA A 33 -1.56 -2.78 -1.42
N LYS A 34 -0.66 -3.40 -2.18
CA LYS A 34 -0.95 -4.58 -2.98
C LYS A 34 -1.48 -5.75 -2.13
N VAL A 35 -0.82 -6.08 -1.02
CA VAL A 35 -1.25 -7.17 -0.13
C VAL A 35 -2.65 -6.91 0.41
N LYS A 36 -2.92 -5.68 0.87
CA LYS A 36 -4.25 -5.29 1.37
C LYS A 36 -5.32 -5.38 0.28
N LEU A 37 -5.04 -4.84 -0.90
CA LEU A 37 -5.96 -4.89 -2.03
C LEU A 37 -6.23 -6.33 -2.45
N GLN A 38 -5.21 -7.19 -2.54
CA GLN A 38 -5.40 -8.59 -2.91
C GLN A 38 -6.29 -9.32 -1.91
N ARG A 39 -6.11 -9.08 -0.61
CA ARG A 39 -6.97 -9.66 0.42
C ARG A 39 -8.42 -9.21 0.25
N ALA A 40 -8.64 -7.91 0.13
CA ALA A 40 -9.98 -7.36 -0.09
C ALA A 40 -10.63 -7.95 -1.36
N LEU A 41 -9.91 -7.99 -2.47
CA LEU A 41 -10.43 -8.55 -3.72
C LEU A 41 -10.75 -10.04 -3.61
N ASN A 42 -9.97 -10.82 -2.84
CA ASN A 42 -10.29 -12.23 -2.62
C ASN A 42 -11.58 -12.40 -1.80
N ASP A 43 -11.75 -11.59 -0.75
CA ASP A 43 -12.94 -11.64 0.11
C ASP A 43 -14.21 -11.23 -0.69
N TYR A 44 -14.12 -10.22 -1.57
CA TYR A 44 -15.24 -9.76 -2.40
C TYR A 44 -15.47 -10.58 -3.68
N ALA A 45 -14.44 -11.24 -4.23
CA ALA A 45 -14.57 -12.07 -5.44
C ALA A 45 -15.37 -13.34 -5.20
N ILE A 46 -15.48 -13.80 -3.95
CA ILE A 46 -16.36 -14.91 -3.53
C ILE A 46 -17.85 -14.50 -3.70
N THR A 47 -18.17 -13.21 -3.56
CA THR A 47 -19.54 -12.67 -3.62
C THR A 47 -19.93 -12.16 -5.01
N ASP A 48 -19.16 -12.48 -6.05
CA ASP A 48 -19.40 -12.08 -7.46
C ASP A 48 -19.59 -10.55 -7.68
N ASN A 49 -19.10 -9.71 -6.75
CA ASN A 49 -19.33 -8.27 -6.81
C ASN A 49 -18.23 -7.54 -7.60
N THR A 50 -18.20 -7.82 -8.90
CA THR A 50 -17.18 -7.32 -9.83
C THR A 50 -17.16 -5.80 -9.91
N GLN A 51 -18.33 -5.16 -9.89
CA GLN A 51 -18.44 -3.71 -9.98
C GLN A 51 -17.86 -3.05 -8.74
N MET A 52 -18.19 -3.53 -7.54
CA MET A 52 -17.63 -3.02 -6.29
C MET A 52 -16.12 -3.26 -6.22
N CYS A 53 -15.63 -4.41 -6.69
CA CYS A 53 -14.19 -4.69 -6.76
C CYS A 53 -13.43 -3.70 -7.66
N ARG A 54 -14.00 -3.36 -8.83
CA ARG A 54 -13.44 -2.37 -9.75
C ARG A 54 -13.42 -0.98 -9.12
N ASN A 55 -14.53 -0.57 -8.51
CA ASN A 55 -14.63 0.71 -7.82
C ASN A 55 -13.62 0.79 -6.68
N TYR A 56 -13.56 -0.22 -5.81
CA TYR A 56 -12.62 -0.28 -4.68
C TYR A 56 -11.17 -0.19 -5.16
N ARG A 57 -10.80 -0.94 -6.20
CA ARG A 57 -9.48 -0.84 -6.80
C ARG A 57 -9.17 0.58 -7.29
N HIS A 58 -10.11 1.23 -7.97
CA HIS A 58 -9.95 2.60 -8.45
C HIS A 58 -9.74 3.59 -7.30
N GLU A 59 -10.52 3.46 -6.23
CA GLU A 59 -10.37 4.28 -5.01
C GLU A 59 -8.97 4.11 -4.39
N VAL A 60 -8.47 2.87 -4.29
CA VAL A 60 -7.12 2.61 -3.78
C VAL A 60 -6.04 3.23 -4.68
N GLU A 61 -6.17 3.13 -6.01
CA GLU A 61 -5.25 3.77 -6.96
C GLU A 61 -5.27 5.31 -6.79
N SER A 62 -6.45 5.91 -6.64
CA SER A 62 -6.65 7.36 -6.42
C SER A 62 -6.09 7.85 -5.08
N LEU A 63 -6.27 7.07 -4.01
CA LEU A 63 -5.69 7.37 -2.70
C LEU A 63 -4.16 7.33 -2.73
N LEU A 64 -3.57 6.32 -3.39
CA LEU A 64 -2.13 6.21 -3.57
C LEU A 64 -1.57 7.39 -4.35
N PHE A 65 -2.23 7.79 -5.43
CA PHE A 65 -1.84 8.97 -6.21
C PHE A 65 -1.83 10.24 -5.37
N LYS A 66 -2.93 10.51 -4.64
CA LYS A 66 -3.02 11.69 -3.75
C LYS A 66 -1.96 11.66 -2.66
N TRP A 67 -1.65 10.49 -2.11
CA TRP A 67 -0.70 10.36 -1.02
C TRP A 67 0.75 10.50 -1.48
N LEU A 68 1.13 9.89 -2.61
CA LEU A 68 2.46 10.00 -3.19
C LEU A 68 2.75 11.44 -3.64
N ASN A 69 1.76 12.12 -4.24
CA ASN A 69 1.88 13.53 -4.62
C ASN A 69 1.96 14.48 -3.42
N ARG A 70 1.29 14.17 -2.30
CA ARG A 70 1.41 14.95 -1.06
C ARG A 70 2.77 14.77 -0.38
N ARG A 71 3.38 13.59 -0.46
CA ARG A 71 4.68 13.31 0.16
C ARG A 71 5.88 13.84 -0.65
N GLY A 72 5.72 13.97 -1.97
CA GLY A 72 6.75 14.39 -2.89
C GLY A 72 6.79 15.90 -3.08
N GLN A 73 7.38 16.62 -2.15
CA GLN A 73 7.41 18.10 -2.12
C GLN A 73 8.13 18.77 -3.33
N ARG A 74 8.70 18.01 -4.28
CA ARG A 74 9.47 18.56 -5.43
C ARG A 74 9.13 17.99 -6.81
N ARG A 75 8.39 16.87 -6.93
CA ARG A 75 7.99 16.27 -8.22
C ARG A 75 6.68 15.50 -8.07
N SER A 76 5.60 16.05 -8.62
CA SER A 76 4.32 15.38 -8.70
C SER A 76 4.43 14.16 -9.63
N TYR A 77 4.04 12.99 -9.14
CA TYR A 77 3.76 11.83 -9.98
C TYR A 77 2.60 12.16 -10.92
N ALA A 78 2.81 11.98 -12.23
CA ALA A 78 1.71 11.95 -13.20
C ALA A 78 0.97 10.60 -13.12
N TRP A 79 -0.31 10.58 -13.51
CA TRP A 79 -1.13 9.37 -13.49
C TRP A 79 -0.52 8.21 -14.31
N PRO A 80 0.03 8.43 -15.53
CA PRO A 80 0.70 7.37 -16.29
C PRO A 80 1.89 6.76 -15.55
N ALA A 81 2.72 7.59 -14.91
CA ALA A 81 3.88 7.12 -14.14
C ALA A 81 3.46 6.26 -12.93
N LEU A 82 2.32 6.58 -12.30
CA LEU A 82 1.75 5.70 -11.27
C LEU A 82 1.29 4.37 -11.88
N LYS A 83 0.59 4.37 -13.02
CA LYS A 83 0.17 3.14 -13.69
C LYS A 83 1.36 2.26 -14.06
N ASP A 84 2.47 2.85 -14.51
CA ASP A 84 3.73 2.13 -14.71
C ASP A 84 4.24 1.50 -13.42
N ALA A 85 4.36 2.28 -12.35
CA ALA A 85 4.80 1.74 -11.05
C ALA A 85 3.91 0.60 -10.55
N LEU A 86 2.59 0.70 -10.77
CA LEU A 86 1.63 -0.37 -10.46
C LEU A 86 1.85 -1.61 -11.33
N ARG A 87 2.15 -1.45 -12.63
CA ARG A 87 2.53 -2.57 -13.51
C ARG A 87 3.78 -3.27 -12.99
N TRP A 88 4.82 -2.53 -12.62
CA TRP A 88 6.08 -3.06 -12.08
C TRP A 88 5.87 -3.93 -10.84
N VAL A 89 4.98 -3.53 -9.92
CA VAL A 89 4.69 -4.33 -8.71
C VAL A 89 3.69 -5.46 -8.95
N ARG A 90 3.29 -5.72 -10.20
CA ARG A 90 2.23 -6.66 -10.59
C ARG A 90 0.94 -6.38 -9.80
N TRP A 91 0.43 -5.16 -9.90
CA TRP A 91 -0.80 -4.74 -9.21
C TRP A 91 -1.98 -5.65 -9.59
N PRO A 92 -2.78 -6.11 -8.61
CA PRO A 92 -3.74 -7.18 -8.83
C PRO A 92 -4.85 -6.74 -9.78
N ARG A 93 -5.24 -7.65 -10.67
CA ARG A 93 -6.42 -7.49 -11.51
C ARG A 93 -7.66 -7.96 -10.75
N VAL A 94 -8.79 -7.30 -10.98
CA VAL A 94 -10.07 -7.82 -10.53
C VAL A 94 -10.32 -9.06 -11.38
N VAL A 95 -10.12 -10.23 -10.80
CA VAL A 95 -10.42 -11.52 -11.41
C VAL A 95 -11.49 -12.15 -10.53
N ILE A 96 -12.65 -12.39 -11.12
CA ILE A 96 -13.76 -13.06 -10.45
C ILE A 96 -13.36 -14.53 -10.31
N LYS A 97 -13.45 -15.07 -9.11
CA LYS A 97 -13.30 -16.50 -8.90
C LYS A 97 -14.69 -17.09 -8.75
N HIS A 98 -15.23 -17.61 -9.86
CA HIS A 98 -16.40 -18.46 -9.82
C HIS A 98 -15.97 -19.85 -9.34
N ASP A 99 -15.64 -20.00 -8.06
CA ASP A 99 -15.56 -21.34 -7.46
C ASP A 99 -16.37 -21.34 -6.17
N LEU A 100 -17.66 -21.64 -6.36
CA LEU A 100 -18.67 -21.86 -5.33
C LEU A 100 -18.85 -23.37 -5.12
N ASN A 101 -17.77 -24.16 -5.09
CA ASN A 101 -17.88 -25.56 -4.67
C ASN A 101 -17.70 -25.67 -3.15
N PRO A 102 -18.78 -25.89 -2.37
CA PRO A 102 -18.68 -26.09 -0.93
C PRO A 102 -18.06 -27.44 -0.54
N CYS A 103 -17.91 -28.37 -1.50
CA CYS A 103 -17.47 -29.74 -1.24
C CYS A 103 -16.25 -30.09 -2.09
N ARG A 104 -15.05 -29.71 -1.63
CA ARG A 104 -13.79 -30.36 -2.03
C ARG A 104 -13.07 -30.86 -0.79
N SER A 105 -13.45 -32.04 -0.33
CA SER A 105 -12.70 -32.97 0.53
C SER A 105 -13.29 -34.36 0.32
#